data_AF-B4SFF0-F1
#
_entry.id   AF-B4SFF0-F1
#
_cell.length_a   1.000
_cell.length_b   1.000
_cell.length_c   1.000
_cell.angle_alpha   90.00
_cell.angle_beta   90.00
_cell.angle_gamma   90.00
#
_symmetry.space_group_name_H-M   'P 1'
#
loop_
_entity.id
_entity.type
_entity.pdbx_description
1 polymer ?
#
loop_
_entity_poly.entity_id
_entity_poly.type
_entity_poly.pdbx_seq_one_letter_code
_entity_poly.pdbx_strand_id
1 'polypeptide(L)'
;MDIKKIKFKALFQDISSLQDIWQFSTVNTHDVDFIKFRQRSEWLQYTGLDDKDGHEIFEGDLLEWDKIILEVVFEAGSFRVLNEGDSDMLLWFCLPDCKVIGNKYEKKVKH
;
A
#
# COMPACT_ATOMS: atom_id res chain seq x y z
N MET A 1 -21.69 4.94 -2.45
CA MET A 1 -20.36 4.43 -2.09
C MET A 1 -20.42 2.91 -2.14
N ASP A 2 -19.63 2.26 -2.99
CA ASP A 2 -19.57 0.79 -3.01
C ASP A 2 -18.69 0.33 -1.84
N ILE A 3 -19.31 -0.28 -0.83
CA ILE A 3 -18.63 -0.69 0.39
C ILE A 3 -17.54 -1.75 0.13
N LYS A 4 -17.61 -2.44 -1.01
CA LYS A 4 -16.59 -3.40 -1.47
C LYS A 4 -15.25 -2.74 -1.81
N LYS A 5 -15.23 -1.41 -1.96
CA LYS A 5 -13.99 -0.66 -2.21
C LYS A 5 -13.25 -0.25 -0.94
N ILE A 6 -13.81 -0.48 0.26
CA ILE A 6 -13.06 -0.28 1.50
C ILE A 6 -12.27 -1.55 1.80
N LYS A 7 -11.00 -1.55 1.38
CA LYS A 7 -10.06 -2.66 1.53
C LYS A 7 -8.81 -2.20 2.27
N PHE A 8 -8.25 -3.09 3.06
CA PHE A 8 -7.01 -2.91 3.78
C PHE A 8 -6.09 -4.08 3.52
N LYS A 9 -4.78 -3.83 3.48
CA LYS A 9 -3.76 -4.88 3.46
C LYS A 9 -2.77 -4.68 4.60
N ALA A 10 -2.24 -5.75 5.17
CA ALA A 10 -1.14 -5.70 6.11
C ALA A 10 -0.18 -6.85 5.85
N LEU A 11 1.11 -6.60 6.07
CA LEU A 11 2.15 -7.62 5.96
C LEU A 11 2.20 -8.40 7.27
N PHE A 12 2.08 -9.71 7.16
CA PHE A 12 2.25 -10.64 8.25
C PHE A 12 3.45 -11.54 7.98
N GLN A 13 4.04 -12.06 9.04
CA GLN A 13 5.02 -13.13 8.98
C GLN A 13 4.42 -14.38 9.61
N ASP A 14 4.41 -15.49 8.88
CA ASP A 14 4.07 -16.78 9.43
C ASP A 14 5.14 -17.20 10.46
N ILE A 15 4.72 -17.53 11.68
CA ILE A 15 5.65 -17.80 12.79
C ILE A 15 6.46 -19.08 12.55
N SER A 16 5.91 -20.05 11.81
CA SER A 16 6.53 -21.36 11.61
C SER A 16 7.55 -21.37 10.46
N SER A 17 7.20 -20.75 9.35
CA SER A 17 8.00 -20.70 8.12
C SER A 17 8.87 -19.45 8.03
N LEU A 18 8.59 -18.43 8.85
CA LEU A 18 9.19 -17.10 8.78
C LEU A 18 8.99 -16.39 7.43
N GLN A 19 8.02 -16.86 6.64
CA GLN A 19 7.65 -16.26 5.35
C GLN A 19 6.75 -15.04 5.56
N ASP A 20 7.08 -13.95 4.87
CA ASP A 20 6.26 -12.74 4.85
C ASP A 20 5.12 -12.90 3.81
N ILE A 21 3.87 -12.57 4.19
CA ILE A 21 2.65 -12.68 3.38
C ILE A 21 1.76 -11.45 3.57
N TRP A 22 1.27 -10.89 2.47
CA TRP A 22 0.23 -9.85 2.50
C TRP A 22 -1.14 -10.48 2.77
N GLN A 23 -1.82 -10.00 3.81
CA GLN A 23 -3.20 -10.36 4.11
C GLN A 23 -4.12 -9.18 3.84
N PHE A 24 -5.28 -9.47 3.29
CA PHE A 24 -6.28 -8.48 2.89
C PHE A 24 -7.53 -8.61 3.74
N SER A 25 -8.09 -7.49 4.15
CA SER A 25 -9.34 -7.41 4.89
C SER A 25 -10.25 -6.35 4.30
N THR A 26 -11.55 -6.57 4.44
CA THR A 26 -12.61 -5.61 4.13
C THR A 26 -13.42 -5.32 5.40
N VAL A 27 -14.25 -4.29 5.38
CA VAL A 27 -15.08 -3.90 6.53
C VAL A 27 -16.11 -4.96 6.99
N ASN A 28 -16.33 -6.02 6.21
CA ASN A 28 -17.30 -7.08 6.53
C ASN A 28 -16.66 -8.45 6.79
N THR A 29 -15.33 -8.54 6.82
CA THR A 29 -14.63 -9.81 7.12
C THR A 29 -14.62 -10.05 8.62
N HIS A 30 -15.26 -11.13 9.07
CA HIS A 30 -15.34 -11.52 10.47
C HIS A 30 -14.32 -12.61 10.85
N ASP A 31 -13.56 -13.11 9.87
CA ASP A 31 -12.71 -14.31 10.01
C ASP A 31 -11.22 -13.96 9.84
N VAL A 32 -10.66 -13.19 10.76
CA VAL A 32 -9.21 -12.93 10.78
C VAL A 32 -8.56 -13.45 12.06
N ASP A 33 -8.48 -14.78 12.16
CA ASP A 33 -7.72 -15.46 13.21
C ASP A 33 -6.21 -15.44 12.88
N PHE A 34 -5.49 -14.44 13.41
CA PHE A 34 -4.05 -14.27 13.19
C PHE A 34 -3.17 -15.04 14.19
N ILE A 35 -3.67 -16.07 14.87
CA ILE A 35 -2.98 -16.73 16.00
C ILE A 35 -1.58 -17.28 15.59
N LYS A 36 -1.38 -17.60 14.31
CA LYS A 36 -0.10 -18.11 13.76
C LYS A 36 0.78 -17.05 13.10
N PHE A 37 0.38 -15.79 13.12
CA PHE A 37 1.02 -14.72 12.37
C PHE A 37 1.52 -13.61 13.29
N ARG A 38 2.68 -13.06 12.97
CA ARG A 38 3.19 -11.81 13.56
C ARG A 38 2.99 -10.69 12.54
N GLN A 39 2.22 -9.67 12.92
CA GLN A 39 2.06 -8.47 12.08
C GLN A 39 3.39 -7.72 11.93
N ARG A 40 3.71 -7.28 10.71
CA ARG A 40 4.99 -6.63 10.32
C ARG A 40 4.81 -5.21 9.77
N SER A 41 3.59 -4.83 9.41
CA SER A 41 3.20 -3.46 9.02
C SER A 41 1.92 -3.04 9.72
N GLU A 42 1.60 -1.75 9.73
CA GLU A 42 0.21 -1.30 9.92
C GLU A 42 -0.73 -1.83 8.83
N TRP A 43 -2.02 -1.64 9.04
CA TRP A 43 -3.03 -1.80 8.00
C TRP A 43 -2.96 -0.61 7.04
N LEU A 44 -2.80 -0.91 5.76
CA LEU A 44 -2.65 0.04 4.66
C LEU A 44 -3.94 0.06 3.85
N GLN A 45 -4.54 1.23 3.68
CA GLN A 45 -5.82 1.37 3.00
C GLN A 45 -5.66 1.41 1.48
N TYR A 46 -6.59 0.79 0.74
CA TYR A 46 -6.74 0.99 -0.70
C TYR A 46 -7.20 2.42 -1.00
N THR A 47 -6.52 3.08 -1.92
CA THR A 47 -6.77 4.48 -2.30
C THR A 47 -8.07 4.67 -3.10
N GLY A 48 -8.59 3.60 -3.71
CA GLY A 48 -9.68 3.68 -4.68
C GLY A 48 -9.22 3.90 -6.13
N LEU A 49 -7.90 3.97 -6.35
CA LEU A 49 -7.26 4.28 -7.63
C LEU A 49 -6.32 3.14 -8.03
N ASP A 50 -6.13 3.00 -9.34
CA ASP A 50 -5.28 1.98 -9.94
C ASP A 50 -4.18 2.65 -10.77
N ASP A 51 -3.02 2.00 -10.88
CA ASP A 51 -1.88 2.48 -11.67
C ASP A 51 -2.08 2.25 -13.19
N LYS A 52 -1.08 2.61 -14.01
CA LYS A 52 -1.17 2.47 -15.49
C LYS A 52 -1.38 1.03 -15.97
N ASP A 53 -0.94 0.05 -15.18
CA ASP A 53 -1.03 -1.38 -15.48
C ASP A 53 -2.30 -2.01 -14.86
N GLY A 54 -3.13 -1.22 -14.17
CA GLY A 54 -4.37 -1.66 -13.52
C GLY A 54 -4.16 -2.27 -12.13
N HIS A 55 -3.00 -2.06 -11.50
CA HIS A 55 -2.76 -2.52 -10.13
C HIS A 55 -3.35 -1.53 -9.13
N GLU A 56 -4.04 -2.08 -8.14
CA GLU A 56 -4.62 -1.32 -7.04
C GLU A 56 -3.53 -0.64 -6.19
N ILE A 57 -3.69 0.66 -5.95
CA ILE A 57 -2.74 1.46 -5.16
C ILE A 57 -3.21 1.52 -3.70
N PHE A 58 -2.33 1.18 -2.76
CA PHE A 58 -2.55 1.26 -1.33
C PHE A 58 -1.57 2.25 -0.67
N GLU A 59 -1.86 2.67 0.56
CA GLU A 59 -0.86 3.32 1.41
C GLU A 59 0.43 2.48 1.52
N GLY A 60 1.57 3.15 1.64
CA GLY A 60 2.91 2.57 1.71
C GLY A 60 3.43 1.98 0.39
N ASP A 61 2.63 1.96 -0.69
CA ASP A 61 3.12 1.54 -1.99
C ASP A 61 4.14 2.53 -2.54
N LEU A 62 5.13 2.00 -3.24
CA LEU A 62 6.18 2.75 -3.92
C LEU A 62 5.83 2.81 -5.40
N LEU A 63 5.68 4.02 -5.91
CA LEU A 63 5.31 4.30 -7.30
C LEU A 63 6.52 4.79 -8.07
N GLU A 64 6.74 4.24 -9.26
CA GLU A 64 7.63 4.83 -10.26
C GLU A 64 6.82 5.81 -11.13
N TRP A 65 7.23 7.07 -11.15
CA TRP A 65 6.68 8.12 -12.00
C TRP A 65 7.80 9.03 -12.49
N ASP A 66 7.96 9.17 -13.80
CA ASP A 66 9.04 9.93 -14.44
C ASP A 66 10.44 9.64 -13.85
N LYS A 67 10.76 8.36 -13.62
CA LYS A 67 12.01 7.86 -13.03
C LYS A 67 12.26 8.30 -11.57
N ILE A 68 11.25 8.83 -10.90
CA ILE A 68 11.25 9.14 -9.47
C ILE A 68 10.45 8.06 -8.75
N ILE A 69 10.91 7.68 -7.54
CA ILE A 69 10.20 6.78 -6.65
C ILE A 69 9.42 7.62 -5.64
N LEU A 70 8.13 7.31 -5.48
CA LEU A 70 7.21 8.04 -4.63
C LEU A 70 6.53 7.08 -3.64
N GLU A 71 6.52 7.39 -2.34
CA GLU A 71 5.74 6.65 -1.35
C GLU A 71 4.32 7.20 -1.24
N VAL A 72 3.31 6.34 -1.33
CA VAL A 72 1.91 6.70 -1.08
C VAL A 72 1.64 6.81 0.42
N VAL A 73 1.11 7.95 0.86
CA VAL A 73 0.74 8.20 2.27
C VAL A 73 -0.67 8.77 2.38
N PHE A 74 -1.28 8.68 3.55
CA PHE A 74 -2.54 9.36 3.87
C PHE A 74 -2.30 10.45 4.91
N GLU A 75 -2.33 11.71 4.47
CA GLU A 75 -2.08 12.88 5.33
C GLU A 75 -3.06 14.01 5.02
N ALA A 76 -3.41 14.77 6.07
CA ALA A 76 -4.36 15.89 5.99
C ALA A 76 -5.70 15.55 5.29
N GLY A 77 -6.17 14.31 5.44
CA GLY A 77 -7.43 13.84 4.86
C GLY A 77 -7.38 13.49 3.37
N SER A 78 -6.18 13.29 2.81
CA SER A 78 -5.99 12.97 1.39
C SER A 78 -4.89 11.92 1.18
N PHE A 79 -5.00 11.15 0.10
CA PHE A 79 -3.89 10.33 -0.39
C PHE A 79 -2.89 11.18 -1.15
N ARG A 80 -1.62 11.04 -0.79
CA ARG A 80 -0.51 11.88 -1.24
C ARG A 80 0.68 11.01 -1.58
N VAL A 81 1.67 11.62 -2.23
CA VAL A 81 2.92 10.98 -2.62
C VAL A 81 4.10 11.78 -2.09
N LEU A 82 5.03 11.09 -1.45
CA LEU A 82 6.27 11.65 -0.91
C LEU A 82 7.47 11.18 -1.74
N ASN A 83 8.36 12.10 -2.10
CA ASN A 83 9.69 11.81 -2.61
C ASN A 83 10.73 11.93 -1.48
N GLU A 84 11.95 11.41 -1.64
CA GLU A 84 13.07 11.47 -0.69
C GLU A 84 13.64 12.88 -0.40
N GLY A 85 12.82 13.93 -0.53
CA GLY A 85 13.19 15.33 -0.30
C GLY A 85 12.00 16.25 -0.01
N ASP A 86 10.99 15.76 0.71
CA ASP A 86 9.82 16.52 1.22
C ASP A 86 8.82 17.04 0.17
N SER A 87 8.91 16.62 -1.11
CA SER A 87 7.88 16.99 -2.07
C SER A 87 6.61 16.19 -1.80
N ASP A 88 5.64 16.86 -1.19
CA ASP A 88 4.33 16.31 -0.88
C ASP A 88 3.28 16.79 -1.90
N MET A 89 2.83 15.87 -2.77
CA MET A 89 1.81 16.14 -3.79
C MET A 89 0.62 15.21 -3.61
N LEU A 90 -0.57 15.61 -4.09
CA LEU A 90 -1.70 14.69 -4.16
C LEU A 90 -1.38 13.51 -5.08
N LEU A 91 -1.80 12.30 -4.70
CA LEU A 91 -1.62 11.07 -5.51
C LEU A 91 -2.15 11.24 -6.94
N TRP A 92 -3.20 12.04 -7.12
CA TRP A 92 -3.80 12.33 -8.43
C TRP A 92 -2.81 12.93 -9.45
N PHE A 93 -1.73 13.60 -9.01
CA PHE A 93 -0.78 14.24 -9.94
C PHE A 93 0.03 13.26 -10.79
N CYS A 94 0.29 12.04 -10.30
CA CYS A 94 1.07 11.04 -11.04
C CYS A 94 0.21 10.03 -11.80
N LEU A 95 -1.12 10.12 -11.67
CA LEU A 95 -2.05 9.24 -12.35
C LEU A 95 -2.46 9.79 -13.73
N PRO A 96 -2.70 8.92 -14.72
CA PRO A 96 -2.62 7.45 -14.63
C PRO A 96 -1.21 6.90 -14.87
N ASP A 97 -0.19 7.74 -15.09
CA ASP A 97 1.10 7.32 -15.69
C ASP A 97 2.07 6.62 -14.73
N CYS A 98 1.76 6.55 -13.45
CA CYS A 98 2.59 5.88 -12.44
C CYS A 98 2.47 4.36 -12.49
N LYS A 99 3.43 3.67 -11.85
CA LYS A 99 3.44 2.21 -11.71
C LYS A 99 3.80 1.80 -10.30
N VAL A 100 3.06 0.87 -9.70
CA VAL A 100 3.44 0.24 -8.44
C VAL A 100 4.65 -0.65 -8.67
N ILE A 101 5.76 -0.36 -7.98
CA ILE A 101 7.03 -1.12 -8.08
C ILE A 101 7.40 -1.87 -6.79
N GLY A 102 6.65 -1.66 -5.71
CA GLY A 102 6.83 -2.35 -4.44
C GLY A 102 6.08 -1.64 -3.32
N ASN A 103 6.46 -1.95 -2.08
CA ASN A 103 5.91 -1.32 -0.89
C ASN A 103 7.03 -1.10 0.15
N LYS A 104 6.93 -0.06 0.99
CA LYS A 104 7.95 0.30 1.98
C LYS A 104 8.32 -0.81 2.98
N TYR A 105 7.43 -1.79 3.16
CA TYR A 105 7.68 -2.95 4.02
C TYR A 105 8.45 -4.08 3.32
N GLU A 106 8.63 -4.01 2.00
CA GLU A 106 9.34 -5.01 1.23
C GLU A 106 10.86 -4.77 1.28
N LYS A 107 11.59 -5.77 1.78
CA LYS A 107 13.06 -5.74 1.98
C LYS A 107 13.90 -5.48 0.71
N LYS A 108 13.29 -5.45 -0.47
CA LYS A 108 13.98 -5.36 -1.77
C LYS A 108 14.01 -3.96 -2.37
N VAL A 109 13.24 -3.00 -1.85
CA VAL A 109 13.29 -1.63 -2.37
C VAL A 109 14.30 -0.85 -1.54
N LYS A 110 15.58 -0.99 -1.91
CA LYS A 110 16.63 -0.10 -1.40
C LYS A 110 16.53 1.21 -2.16
N HIS A 111 16.38 2.30 -1.43
CA HIS A 111 16.75 3.64 -1.87
C HIS A 111 18.23 3.67 -2.33
#